data_AF-A0A1S2MHQ5-F1
#
_entry.id   AF-A0A1S2MHQ5-F1
#
_cell.length_a   1.000
_cell.length_b   1.000
_cell.length_c   1.000
_cell.angle_alpha   90.00
_cell.angle_beta   90.00
_cell.angle_gamma   90.00
#
_symmetry.space_group_name_H-M   'P 1'
#
loop_
_entity.id
_entity.type
_entity.pdbx_description
1 polymer ?
#
loop_
_entity_poly.entity_id
_entity_poly.type
_entity_poly.pdbx_seq_one_letter_code
_entity_poly.pdbx_strand_id
1 'polypeptide(L)'
;MKKRFKIFNKDAFTLIEMLLVLLIISLLLILIIPNIAKQSKHIQATGCEAQLKMIDSQIEAYTLKFNKKPTSVEDLVTEGYIKENQKQCKSGAMITISNGEAIAN
;
A
#
# COMPACT_ATOMS: atom_id res chain seq x y z
N MET A 1 -63.07 -5.11 37.37
CA MET A 1 -62.82 -5.04 35.90
C MET A 1 -61.64 -4.09 35.65
N LYS A 2 -60.40 -4.59 35.57
CA LYS A 2 -59.20 -3.77 35.29
C LYS A 2 -58.66 -4.15 33.91
N LYS A 3 -58.99 -3.37 32.88
CA LYS A 3 -58.40 -3.51 31.53
C LYS A 3 -56.94 -3.06 31.60
N ARG A 4 -56.01 -4.01 31.58
CA ARG A 4 -54.57 -3.73 31.44
C ARG A 4 -54.29 -3.39 29.97
N PHE A 5 -53.94 -2.14 29.70
CA PHE A 5 -53.46 -1.69 28.39
C PHE A 5 -52.05 -2.27 28.19
N LYS A 6 -51.94 -3.30 27.36
CA LYS A 6 -50.68 -3.98 27.06
C LYS A 6 -49.93 -3.09 26.05
N ILE A 7 -48.96 -2.31 26.54
CA ILE A 7 -48.03 -1.57 25.67
C ILE A 7 -47.22 -2.62 24.91
N PHE A 8 -47.45 -2.72 23.60
CA PHE A 8 -46.58 -3.50 22.74
C PHE A 8 -45.25 -2.75 22.65
N ASN A 9 -44.22 -3.24 23.35
CA ASN A 9 -42.83 -2.90 23.01
C ASN A 9 -42.58 -3.44 21.61
N LYS A 10 -42.73 -2.57 20.62
CA LYS A 10 -42.23 -2.82 19.27
C LYS A 10 -40.77 -2.36 19.29
N ASP A 11 -39.86 -3.31 19.45
CA ASP A 11 -38.43 -3.09 19.22
C ASP A 11 -38.28 -2.67 17.75
N ALA A 12 -38.20 -1.36 17.52
CA ALA A 12 -38.32 -0.79 16.20
C ALA A 12 -36.95 -0.31 15.71
N PHE A 13 -36.27 -1.17 14.95
CA PHE A 13 -35.29 -0.76 13.95
C PHE A 13 -36.09 -0.24 12.75
N THR A 14 -36.29 1.07 12.67
CA THR A 14 -37.11 1.66 11.61
C THR A 14 -36.31 1.85 10.32
N LEU A 15 -36.98 1.88 9.17
CA LEU A 15 -36.30 2.22 7.91
C LEU A 15 -35.68 3.64 7.97
N ILE A 16 -36.34 4.59 8.65
CA ILE A 16 -35.84 5.96 8.82
C ILE A 16 -34.53 5.96 9.62
N GLU A 17 -34.44 5.15 10.68
CA GLU A 17 -33.22 5.01 11.47
C GLU A 17 -32.06 4.49 10.64
N MET A 18 -32.31 3.49 9.79
CA MET A 18 -31.28 3.00 8.86
C MET A 18 -30.87 4.02 7.81
N LEU A 19 -31.80 4.85 7.31
CA LEU A 19 -31.47 5.92 6.38
C LEU A 19 -30.57 6.99 7.02
N LEU A 20 -30.84 7.37 8.27
CA LEU A 20 -30.00 8.32 9.02
C LEU A 20 -28.61 7.73 9.32
N VAL A 21 -28.52 6.45 9.66
CA VAL A 21 -27.23 5.77 9.89
C VAL A 21 -26.40 5.72 8.61
N LEU A 22 -26.99 5.32 7.49
CA LEU A 22 -26.29 5.29 6.20
C LEU A 22 -25.84 6.69 5.75
N LEU A 23 -26.67 7.71 5.99
CA LEU A 23 -26.31 9.11 5.75
C LEU A 23 -25.05 9.49 6.54
N ILE A 24 -25.02 9.25 7.85
CA ILE A 24 -23.86 9.58 8.68
C ILE A 24 -22.62 8.79 8.23
N ILE A 25 -22.75 7.47 7.99
CA ILE A 25 -21.64 6.63 7.51
C ILE A 25 -21.09 7.17 6.19
N SER A 26 -21.94 7.57 5.25
CA SER A 26 -21.49 8.12 3.96
C SER A 26 -20.65 9.39 4.12
N LEU A 27 -21.04 10.30 5.02
CA LEU A 27 -20.28 11.52 5.31
C LEU A 27 -18.92 11.18 5.92
N LEU A 28 -18.87 10.20 6.83
CA LEU A 28 -17.61 9.72 7.41
C LEU A 28 -16.70 9.09 6.36
N LEU A 29 -17.24 8.27 5.45
CA LEU A 29 -16.48 7.64 4.38
C LEU A 29 -15.85 8.67 3.44
N ILE A 30 -16.57 9.75 3.11
CA ILE A 30 -16.03 10.84 2.26
C ILE A 30 -14.80 11.49 2.90
N LEU A 31 -14.75 11.62 4.23
CA LEU A 31 -13.60 12.17 4.94
C LEU A 31 -12.45 11.16 5.07
N ILE A 32 -12.77 9.88 5.28
CA ILE A 32 -11.78 8.82 5.55
C ILE A 32 -11.04 8.37 4.27
N ILE A 33 -11.77 8.16 3.17
CA ILE A 33 -11.22 7.66 1.90
C ILE A 33 -10.03 8.49 1.38
N PRO A 34 -10.11 9.84 1.27
CA PRO A 34 -9.00 10.64 0.76
C PRO A 34 -7.77 10.55 1.67
N ASN A 35 -7.97 10.45 2.99
CA ASN A 35 -6.88 10.30 3.94
C ASN A 35 -6.17 8.95 3.80
N ILE A 36 -6.92 7.85 3.67
CA ILE A 36 -6.35 6.51 3.41
C ILE A 36 -5.59 6.49 2.08
N ALA A 37 -6.17 7.06 1.01
CA ALA A 37 -5.53 7.13 -0.29
C ALA A 37 -4.18 7.89 -0.23
N LYS A 38 -4.13 9.01 0.51
CA LYS A 38 -2.91 9.78 0.72
C LYS A 38 -1.86 8.98 1.50
N GLN A 39 -2.25 8.32 2.58
CA GLN A 39 -1.34 7.47 3.36
C GLN A 39 -0.81 6.29 2.54
N SER A 40 -1.66 5.64 1.74
CA SER A 40 -1.24 4.55 0.84
C SER A 40 -0.18 5.02 -0.16
N LYS A 41 -0.37 6.19 -0.78
CA LYS A 41 0.64 6.78 -1.68
C LYS A 41 1.96 7.06 -0.97
N HIS A 42 1.91 7.61 0.25
CA HIS A 42 3.10 7.87 1.04
C HIS A 42 3.85 6.59 1.40
N ILE A 43 3.14 5.55 1.84
CA ILE A 43 3.73 4.24 2.17
C ILE A 43 4.37 3.61 0.93
N GLN A 44 3.74 3.72 -0.25
CA GLN A 44 4.32 3.22 -1.50
C GLN A 44 5.61 3.95 -1.86
N ALA A 45 5.67 5.28 -1.69
CA ALA A 45 6.87 6.07 -1.94
C ALA A 45 8.02 5.70 -0.97
N THR A 46 7.74 5.67 0.34
CA THR A 46 8.73 5.30 1.37
C THR A 46 9.19 3.85 1.19
N GLY A 47 8.27 2.94 0.84
CA GLY A 47 8.61 1.55 0.53
C GLY A 47 9.50 1.42 -0.71
N CYS A 48 9.28 2.25 -1.73
CA CYS A 48 10.14 2.30 -2.92
C CYS A 48 11.54 2.80 -2.56
N GLU A 49 11.67 3.86 -1.75
CA GLU A 49 12.98 4.34 -1.27
C GLU A 49 13.75 3.26 -0.49
N ALA A 50 13.07 2.53 0.39
CA ALA A 50 13.69 1.43 1.13
C ALA A 50 14.12 0.27 0.20
N GLN A 51 13.33 -0.02 -0.83
CA GLN A 51 13.66 -1.03 -1.83
C GLN A 51 14.88 -0.61 -2.67
N LEU A 52 15.02 0.67 -3.04
CA LEU A 52 16.22 1.17 -3.71
C LEU A 52 17.47 0.96 -2.86
N LYS A 53 17.43 1.35 -1.58
CA LYS A 53 18.57 1.14 -0.65
C LYS A 53 18.95 -0.33 -0.49
N MET A 54 17.95 -1.22 -0.44
CA MET A 54 18.19 -2.67 -0.40
C MET A 54 18.89 -3.14 -1.68
N ILE A 55 18.45 -2.66 -2.85
CA ILE A 55 19.08 -2.99 -4.14
C ILE A 55 20.49 -2.41 -4.23
N ASP A 56 20.74 -1.21 -3.71
CA ASP A 56 22.11 -0.65 -3.64
C ASP A 56 23.04 -1.56 -2.84
N SER A 57 22.58 -2.10 -1.70
CA SER A 57 23.34 -3.10 -0.95
C SER A 57 23.61 -4.39 -1.76
N GLN A 58 22.68 -4.77 -2.64
CA GLN A 58 22.87 -5.91 -3.56
C GLN A 58 23.86 -5.57 -4.69
N ILE A 59 23.85 -4.34 -5.19
CA ILE A 59 24.84 -3.83 -6.16
C ILE A 59 26.24 -3.89 -5.56
N GLU A 60 26.40 -3.48 -4.30
CA GLU A 60 27.66 -3.60 -3.59
C GLU A 60 28.10 -5.06 -3.45
N ALA A 61 27.20 -5.95 -3.02
CA ALA A 61 27.49 -7.38 -2.89
C ALA A 61 27.87 -8.04 -4.22
N TYR A 62 27.22 -7.66 -5.32
CA TYR A 62 27.61 -8.07 -6.68
C TYR A 62 29.02 -7.58 -7.02
N THR A 63 29.30 -6.30 -6.73
CA THR A 63 30.58 -5.68 -7.02
C THR A 63 31.73 -6.35 -6.26
N LEU A 64 31.51 -6.76 -5.00
CA LEU A 64 32.48 -7.51 -4.21
C LEU A 64 32.79 -8.90 -4.79
N LYS A 65 31.78 -9.59 -5.35
CA LYS A 65 31.95 -10.93 -5.93
C LYS A 65 32.64 -10.88 -7.30
N PHE A 66 32.25 -9.93 -8.15
CA PHE A 66 32.67 -9.90 -9.55
C PHE A 66 33.75 -8.86 -9.86
N ASN A 67 34.16 -8.05 -8.87
CA ASN A 67 35.09 -6.91 -9.04
C ASN A 67 34.66 -5.93 -10.15
N LYS A 68 33.35 -5.87 -10.45
CA LYS A 68 32.73 -4.96 -11.42
C LYS A 68 31.33 -4.60 -10.96
N LYS A 69 30.89 -3.38 -11.22
CA LYS A 69 29.50 -2.98 -10.98
C LYS A 69 28.58 -3.66 -12.01
N PRO A 70 27.34 -4.03 -11.63
CA PRO A 70 26.34 -4.51 -12.57
C PRO A 70 25.99 -3.39 -13.56
N THR A 71 25.74 -3.77 -14.82
CA THR A 71 25.37 -2.84 -15.89
C THR A 71 23.86 -2.63 -15.96
N SER A 72 23.11 -3.59 -15.46
CA SER A 72 21.66 -3.62 -15.52
C SER A 72 21.08 -4.30 -14.27
N VAL A 73 19.79 -4.07 -14.00
CA VAL A 73 19.09 -4.74 -12.90
C VAL A 73 18.96 -6.25 -13.20
N GLU A 74 18.94 -6.62 -14.47
CA GLU A 74 18.91 -8.00 -14.96
C GLU A 74 20.14 -8.80 -14.52
N ASP A 75 21.31 -8.16 -14.43
CA ASP A 75 22.54 -8.80 -13.92
C ASP A 75 22.34 -9.26 -12.46
N LEU A 76 21.64 -8.46 -11.66
CA LEU A 76 21.34 -8.78 -10.26
C LEU A 76 20.29 -9.88 -10.14
N VAL A 77 19.32 -9.96 -11.07
CA VAL A 77 18.33 -11.05 -11.05
C VAL A 77 18.96 -12.37 -11.49
N THR A 78 19.75 -12.33 -12.57
CA THR A 78 20.40 -13.52 -13.14
C THR A 78 21.33 -14.18 -12.13
N GLU A 79 22.06 -13.37 -11.37
CA GLU A 79 22.95 -13.83 -10.29
C GLU A 79 22.23 -14.10 -8.95
N GLY A 80 20.90 -13.89 -8.89
CA GLY A 80 20.07 -14.23 -7.74
C GLY A 80 20.17 -13.27 -6.55
N TYR A 81 20.74 -12.08 -6.73
CA TYR A 81 20.79 -11.05 -5.69
C TYR A 81 19.42 -10.40 -5.42
N ILE A 82 18.58 -10.35 -6.45
CA ILE A 82 17.19 -9.87 -6.36
C ILE A 82 16.27 -10.81 -7.15
N LYS A 83 14.97 -10.76 -6.86
CA LYS A 83 13.93 -11.50 -7.57
C LYS A 83 13.35 -10.65 -8.70
N GLU A 84 12.77 -11.32 -9.71
CA GLU A 84 12.08 -10.67 -10.84
C GLU A 84 11.03 -9.63 -10.40
N ASN A 85 10.28 -9.91 -9.35
CA ASN A 85 9.25 -9.01 -8.83
C ASN A 85 9.80 -7.77 -8.08
N GLN A 86 11.11 -7.73 -7.83
CA GLN A 86 11.77 -6.60 -7.16
C GLN A 86 12.33 -5.57 -8.17
N LYS A 87 12.14 -5.80 -9.48
CA LYS A 87 12.46 -4.84 -10.55
C LYS A 87 11.50 -3.66 -10.63
N GLN A 88 10.38 -3.73 -9.91
CA GLN A 88 9.40 -2.65 -9.86
C GLN A 88 9.07 -2.29 -8.41
N CYS A 89 8.81 -1.01 -8.18
CA CYS A 89 8.17 -0.56 -6.96
C CYS A 89 6.67 -0.89 -6.99
N LYS A 90 6.04 -0.95 -5.80
CA LYS A 90 4.58 -1.14 -5.68
C LYS A 90 3.77 0.01 -6.30
N SER A 91 4.37 1.18 -6.48
CA SER A 91 3.82 2.31 -7.22
C SER A 91 3.74 2.08 -8.73
N GLY A 92 4.43 1.06 -9.26
CA GLY A 92 4.56 0.80 -10.70
C GLY A 92 5.83 1.37 -11.34
N ALA A 93 6.64 2.12 -10.59
CA ALA A 93 7.92 2.64 -11.08
C ALA A 93 8.93 1.50 -11.31
N MET A 94 9.63 1.53 -12.45
CA MET A 94 10.63 0.54 -12.83
C MET A 94 11.97 0.92 -12.22
N ILE A 95 12.65 -0.05 -11.61
CA ILE A 95 13.98 0.16 -11.03
C ILE A 95 15.01 -0.13 -12.12
N THR A 96 15.94 0.81 -12.30
CA THR A 96 17.07 0.72 -13.23
C THR A 96 18.36 1.06 -12.50
N ILE A 97 19.51 0.70 -13.07
CA ILE A 97 20.81 1.10 -12.52
C ILE A 97 21.33 2.28 -13.35
N SER A 98 21.66 3.38 -12.69
CA SER A 98 22.30 4.54 -13.31
C SER A 98 23.49 4.97 -12.45
N ASN A 99 24.66 5.13 -13.07
CA ASN A 99 25.93 5.45 -12.38
C ASN A 99 26.31 4.47 -11.25
N GLY A 100 25.75 3.26 -11.25
CA GLY A 100 25.98 2.24 -10.24
C GLY A 100 25.13 2.39 -8.97
N GLU A 101 24.03 3.14 -9.04
CA GLU A 101 23.00 3.26 -8.01
C GLU A 101 21.64 2.86 -8.59
N ALA A 102 20.75 2.33 -7.75
CA ALA A 102 19.40 1.99 -8.12
C ALA A 102 18.51 3.24 -8.17
N ILE A 103 17.83 3.46 -9.29
CA ILE A 103 16.91 4.59 -9.50
C ILE A 103 15.55 4.05 -9.98
N ALA A 104 14.48 4.55 -9.37
CA ALA A 104 13.11 4.30 -9.81
C ALA A 104 12.67 5.34 -10.86
N ASN A 105 12.23 4.88 -12.04
CA ASN A 105 11.69 5.68 -13.14
C ASN A 105 10.20 5.42 -13.36
#